data_AF-A0A914T4F3-F1
#
_entry.id   AF-A0A914T4F3-F1
#
_cell.length_a   1.000
_cell.length_b   1.000
_cell.length_c   1.000
_cell.angle_alpha   90.00
_cell.angle_beta   90.00
_cell.angle_gamma   90.00
#
_symmetry.space_group_name_H-M   'P 1'
#
loop_
_entity.id
_entity.type
_entity.pdbx_description
1 polymer ?
#
loop_
_entity_poly.entity_id
_entity_poly.type
_entity_poly.pdbx_seq_one_letter_code
_entity_poly.pdbx_strand_id
1 'polypeptide(L)'
;MKGQECFEQQYANYEADLGTVHKIQRIAVVAPLGAYYLFSRISEDHDVPIYKENGQKQVIYSSTSSSNVEWLHLNLLTRSLRIIPVFDKPSDEASPLILITACKYSSHPIYFDAQPYTVDSFKAASHPIYFDAQPYTVDSFKAGLVSMYENELIVTFRTFENGVFFFSVADQGDMLIAQIIGGVIETIFDFGSLSRTSLTAGKALNDGEWHEMKWSHQFDSVQLFIDGILMNQTTPSGLYRKLDFNFQIEIGGRPEDQYSADIETSYHGCLARMQLNNIDLLTFAPPSYRECQMPRPQLLTIQSGAVQIPYSFLPFAFEFRVLPQLLTIQSGAVQIPYSFLPFAFEFRVLPLPSSLLTIFDTNNNTLIEVIIDANQTLTLETEKQQIKQLSLPIIQITDGNWHAMSVKLRGGRLDVDVDGLTVLWLEGNVVRKIGLRMAFFRLSSPGCYRSATVDLKSATIISGKAIKGRCMFIEKCLPNPCENGGKCLQTGLEEFKCICQDYYGGRYCHTSLLPRSCEDFRATEKTRPRHHPFVRHFLKKSSNDKVQNITIDLDGGGPLKPFKVKCTTAVNEKDLKLLDDSDDWTILEHFSIDPEENYVRDQEVN
;
A
#
# COMPACT_ATOMS: atom_id res chain seq x y z
N MET A 1 16.76 -25.46 20.07
CA MET A 1 15.59 -25.11 19.23
C MET A 1 14.34 -25.71 19.90
N LYS A 2 13.59 -24.94 20.69
CA LYS A 2 12.24 -25.37 21.13
C LYS A 2 11.33 -25.32 19.90
N GLY A 3 10.51 -26.37 19.70
CA GLY A 3 9.72 -26.58 18.50
C GLY A 3 8.83 -25.38 18.17
N GLN A 4 8.82 -25.02 16.89
CA GLN A 4 7.94 -24.00 16.32
C GLN A 4 6.48 -24.41 16.59
N GLU A 5 5.72 -23.65 17.37
CA GLU A 5 4.31 -23.97 17.65
C GLU A 5 3.49 -23.81 16.37
N CYS A 6 2.88 -24.92 15.93
CA CYS A 6 2.03 -24.98 14.74
C CYS A 6 0.57 -25.15 15.17
N PHE A 7 -0.32 -24.40 14.53
CA PHE A 7 -1.75 -24.39 14.83
C PHE A 7 -2.56 -24.69 13.58
N GLU A 8 -3.69 -25.39 13.75
CA GLU A 8 -4.69 -25.54 12.71
C GLU A 8 -5.63 -24.35 12.72
N GLN A 9 -5.88 -23.78 11.54
CA GLN A 9 -6.73 -22.61 11.37
C GLN A 9 -7.72 -22.84 10.22
N GLN A 10 -8.89 -22.20 10.31
CA GLN A 10 -9.97 -22.34 9.36
C GLN A 10 -10.52 -20.98 8.92
N TYR A 11 -10.80 -20.83 7.63
CA TYR A 11 -11.24 -19.58 7.03
C TYR A 11 -12.39 -19.83 6.07
N ALA A 12 -13.56 -19.25 6.35
CA ALA A 12 -14.74 -19.33 5.48
C ALA A 12 -14.70 -18.21 4.41
N ASN A 13 -13.63 -18.16 3.62
CA ASN A 13 -13.40 -17.15 2.59
C ASN A 13 -12.43 -17.68 1.51
N TYR A 14 -12.35 -17.02 0.36
CA TYR A 14 -11.37 -17.31 -0.69
C TYR A 14 -9.94 -16.89 -0.33
N GLU A 15 -9.76 -16.25 0.83
CA GLU A 15 -8.49 -15.81 1.35
C GLU A 15 -8.39 -16.17 2.83
N ALA A 16 -7.29 -16.85 3.18
CA ALA A 16 -6.83 -17.09 4.53
C ALA A 16 -5.74 -16.06 4.87
N ASP A 17 -6.13 -14.97 5.53
CA ASP A 17 -5.22 -13.95 6.02
C ASP A 17 -4.75 -14.29 7.44
N LEU A 18 -3.44 -14.54 7.58
CA LEU A 18 -2.79 -14.92 8.83
C LEU A 18 -2.32 -13.69 9.61
N GLY A 19 -2.30 -12.54 8.95
CA GLY A 19 -1.90 -11.28 9.54
C GLY A 19 -0.40 -11.06 9.73
N THR A 20 0.38 -12.11 9.97
CA THR A 20 1.85 -12.12 10.03
C THR A 20 2.41 -13.30 9.22
N VAL A 21 3.71 -13.31 8.92
CA VAL A 21 4.30 -14.41 8.14
C VAL A 21 4.27 -15.68 8.98
N HIS A 22 3.73 -16.75 8.39
CA HIS A 22 3.75 -18.08 8.97
C HIS A 22 4.37 -19.06 7.99
N LYS A 23 4.92 -20.13 8.54
CA LYS A 23 5.30 -21.32 7.77
C LYS A 23 4.09 -22.23 7.62
N ILE A 24 3.59 -22.35 6.40
CA ILE A 24 2.48 -23.25 6.06
C ILE A 24 3.04 -24.63 5.77
N GLN A 25 2.55 -25.62 6.51
CA GLN A 25 2.91 -27.03 6.36
C GLN A 25 1.95 -27.79 5.46
N ARG A 26 0.66 -27.45 5.52
CA ARG A 26 -0.39 -28.06 4.71
C ARG A 26 -1.62 -27.17 4.59
N ILE A 27 -2.34 -27.35 3.50
CA ILE A 27 -3.60 -26.66 3.18
C ILE A 27 -4.61 -27.66 2.62
N ALA A 28 -5.89 -27.42 2.89
CA ALA A 28 -6.99 -28.09 2.24
C ALA A 28 -8.16 -27.12 2.00
N VAL A 29 -9.03 -27.46 1.05
CA VAL A 29 -10.23 -26.67 0.71
C VAL A 29 -11.45 -27.57 0.83
N VAL A 30 -12.47 -27.12 1.56
CA VAL A 30 -13.77 -27.77 1.66
C VAL A 30 -14.80 -26.89 0.97
N ALA A 31 -15.40 -27.39 -0.11
CA ALA A 31 -16.34 -26.68 -0.96
C ALA A 31 -17.11 -27.68 -1.86
N PRO A 32 -18.15 -27.25 -2.59
CA PRO A 32 -18.65 -28.03 -3.74
C PRO A 32 -17.50 -28.41 -4.68
N LEU A 33 -17.66 -29.52 -5.42
CA LEU A 33 -16.60 -30.07 -6.29
C LEU A 33 -16.05 -28.99 -7.24
N GLY A 34 -14.77 -28.69 -7.09
CA GLY A 34 -14.11 -27.60 -7.79
C GLY A 34 -12.58 -27.71 -7.69
N ALA A 35 -11.91 -26.97 -8.57
CA ALA A 35 -10.46 -26.85 -8.60
C ALA A 35 -10.09 -25.38 -8.40
N TYR A 36 -9.00 -25.13 -7.66
CA TYR A 36 -8.55 -23.78 -7.33
C TYR A 36 -7.04 -23.63 -7.54
N TYR A 37 -6.64 -22.49 -8.11
CA TYR A 37 -5.24 -22.04 -8.11
C TYR A 37 -4.87 -21.44 -6.77
N LEU A 38 -3.64 -21.72 -6.32
CA LEU A 38 -3.11 -21.23 -5.05
C LEU A 38 -2.16 -20.03 -5.26
N PHE A 39 -2.42 -18.97 -4.51
CA PHE A 39 -1.59 -17.76 -4.47
C PHE A 39 -1.15 -17.49 -3.04
N SER A 40 0.10 -17.04 -2.88
CA SER A 40 0.69 -16.60 -1.63
C SER A 40 0.94 -15.12 -1.65
N ARG A 41 0.59 -14.42 -0.57
CA ARG A 41 1.00 -13.04 -0.35
C ARG A 41 1.93 -12.99 0.85
N ILE A 42 3.17 -12.59 0.62
CA ILE A 42 4.16 -12.41 1.69
C ILE A 42 4.27 -10.92 2.07
N SER A 43 4.29 -10.01 1.09
CA SER A 43 4.23 -8.55 1.27
C SER A 43 2.91 -7.99 0.72
N GLU A 44 2.51 -6.80 1.16
CA GLU A 44 1.15 -6.27 0.92
C GLU A 44 0.78 -6.01 -0.54
N ASP A 45 1.76 -5.90 -1.44
CA ASP A 45 1.51 -5.36 -2.77
C ASP A 45 1.26 -6.41 -3.86
N HIS A 46 1.63 -7.69 -3.69
CA HIS A 46 1.54 -8.67 -4.79
C HIS A 46 1.21 -10.11 -4.34
N ASP A 47 0.18 -10.69 -5.00
CA ASP A 47 -0.14 -12.11 -4.95
C ASP A 47 0.79 -12.90 -5.89
N VAL A 48 1.60 -13.81 -5.33
CA VAL A 48 2.49 -14.67 -6.11
C VAL A 48 1.83 -16.03 -6.31
N PRO A 49 1.61 -16.50 -7.56
CA PRO A 49 1.13 -17.86 -7.80
C PRO A 49 2.15 -18.87 -7.30
N ILE A 50 1.67 -19.92 -6.65
CA ILE A 50 2.53 -21.02 -6.20
C ILE A 50 2.69 -22.00 -7.36
N TYR A 51 3.92 -22.45 -7.61
CA TYR A 51 4.24 -23.36 -8.70
C TYR A 51 4.67 -24.72 -8.16
N LYS A 52 4.37 -25.76 -8.93
CA LYS A 52 4.94 -27.11 -8.78
C LYS A 52 6.39 -27.12 -9.25
N GLU A 53 7.15 -28.16 -8.90
CA GLU A 53 8.55 -28.34 -9.34
C GLU A 53 8.71 -28.33 -10.87
N ASN A 54 7.66 -28.68 -11.61
CA ASN A 54 7.63 -28.67 -13.08
C ASN A 54 7.25 -27.31 -13.70
N GLY A 55 7.12 -26.24 -12.89
CA GLY A 55 6.79 -24.88 -13.34
C GLY A 55 5.30 -24.61 -13.61
N GLN A 56 4.41 -25.60 -13.44
CA GLN A 56 2.96 -25.38 -13.57
C GLN A 56 2.37 -24.78 -12.28
N LYS A 57 1.30 -24.00 -12.39
CA LYS A 57 0.59 -23.47 -11.22
C LYS A 57 0.07 -24.60 -10.33
N GLN A 58 0.20 -24.44 -9.03
CA GLN A 58 -0.32 -25.35 -8.04
C GLN A 58 -1.85 -25.29 -8.05
N VAL A 59 -2.48 -26.45 -8.19
CA VAL A 59 -3.93 -26.63 -8.15
C VAL A 59 -4.27 -27.44 -6.90
N ILE A 60 -5.34 -27.05 -6.23
CA ILE A 60 -5.96 -27.79 -5.13
C ILE A 60 -7.41 -28.13 -5.47
N TYR A 61 -7.82 -29.35 -5.13
CA TYR A 61 -9.18 -29.84 -5.35
C TYR A 61 -9.97 -29.71 -4.04
N SER A 62 -11.25 -29.33 -4.14
CA SER A 62 -12.11 -29.25 -2.97
C SER A 62 -12.56 -30.64 -2.51
N SER A 63 -12.59 -30.82 -1.19
CA SER A 63 -13.28 -31.90 -0.52
C SER A 63 -14.73 -31.49 -0.24
N THR A 64 -15.69 -32.40 -0.45
CA THR A 64 -17.13 -32.12 -0.25
C THR A 64 -17.56 -32.18 1.22
N SER A 65 -16.70 -32.66 2.12
CA SER A 65 -16.95 -32.76 3.55
C SER A 65 -15.69 -32.47 4.36
N SER A 66 -15.87 -31.85 5.53
CA SER A 66 -14.80 -31.63 6.52
C SER A 66 -14.35 -32.92 7.24
N SER A 67 -15.07 -34.03 7.07
CA SER A 67 -14.73 -35.32 7.70
C SER A 67 -13.68 -36.12 6.93
N ASN A 68 -13.51 -35.86 5.63
CA ASN A 68 -12.55 -36.55 4.78
C ASN A 68 -11.90 -35.54 3.83
N VAL A 69 -10.89 -34.86 4.37
CA VAL A 69 -10.25 -33.71 3.74
C VAL A 69 -8.93 -34.13 3.11
N GLU A 70 -8.76 -33.81 1.83
CA GLU A 70 -7.50 -34.04 1.11
C GLU A 70 -6.51 -32.89 1.37
N TRP A 71 -5.41 -33.20 2.06
CA TRP A 71 -4.38 -32.22 2.42
C TRP A 71 -3.28 -32.14 1.38
N LEU A 72 -3.04 -30.92 0.89
CA LEU A 72 -1.85 -30.58 0.11
C LEU A 72 -0.75 -30.14 1.08
N HIS A 73 0.37 -30.86 1.10
CA HIS A 73 1.55 -30.48 1.88
C HIS A 73 2.36 -29.41 1.15
N LEU A 74 2.76 -28.36 1.88
CA LEU A 74 3.52 -27.23 1.39
C LEU A 74 4.66 -26.92 2.37
N ASN A 75 5.73 -26.28 1.88
CA ASN A 75 6.75 -25.68 2.72
C ASN A 75 6.92 -24.23 2.29
N LEU A 76 5.95 -23.41 2.69
CA LEU A 76 5.77 -22.06 2.17
C LEU A 76 5.74 -21.06 3.32
N LEU A 77 6.53 -20.00 3.22
CA LEU A 77 6.41 -18.82 4.07
C LEU A 77 5.44 -17.83 3.42
N THR A 78 4.37 -17.47 4.12
CA THR A 78 3.38 -16.52 3.60
C THR A 78 2.59 -15.83 4.71
N ARG A 79 2.08 -14.63 4.43
CA ARG A 79 1.19 -13.87 5.30
C ARG A 79 -0.28 -14.11 4.96
N SER A 80 -0.61 -14.34 3.70
CA SER A 80 -1.93 -14.84 3.32
C SER A 80 -1.87 -15.89 2.22
N LEU A 81 -2.89 -16.73 2.18
CA LEU A 81 -3.13 -17.68 1.10
C LEU A 81 -4.46 -17.35 0.45
N ARG A 82 -4.46 -17.23 -0.87
CA ARG A 82 -5.66 -16.97 -1.66
C ARG A 82 -5.90 -18.09 -2.65
N ILE A 83 -7.16 -18.49 -2.77
CA ILE A 83 -7.61 -19.48 -3.75
C ILE A 83 -8.45 -18.80 -4.82
N ILE A 84 -8.18 -19.13 -6.09
CA ILE A 84 -8.95 -18.63 -7.23
C ILE A 84 -9.53 -19.83 -7.97
N PRO A 85 -10.86 -19.91 -8.19
CA PRO A 85 -11.47 -21.02 -8.91
C PRO A 85 -10.92 -21.12 -10.33
N VAL A 86 -10.69 -22.34 -10.81
CA VAL A 86 -10.22 -22.60 -12.17
C VAL A 86 -11.36 -22.42 -13.19
N PHE A 87 -12.60 -22.62 -12.77
CA PHE A 87 -13.80 -22.55 -13.60
C PHE A 87 -14.73 -21.41 -13.13
N ASP A 88 -15.51 -20.84 -14.06
CA ASP A 88 -16.46 -19.77 -13.77
C ASP A 88 -17.57 -20.23 -12.80
N LYS A 89 -17.95 -19.34 -11.89
CA LYS A 89 -18.92 -19.65 -10.83
C LYS A 89 -20.36 -19.37 -11.26
N PRO A 90 -21.32 -20.20 -10.83
CA PRO A 90 -22.71 -19.79 -10.71
C PRO A 90 -22.87 -18.76 -9.58
N SER A 91 -23.81 -17.83 -9.72
CA SER A 91 -23.97 -16.64 -8.86
C SER A 91 -24.34 -16.90 -7.39
N ASP A 92 -24.70 -18.13 -7.03
CA ASP A 92 -25.33 -18.47 -5.74
C ASP A 92 -24.55 -19.48 -4.85
N GLU A 93 -23.27 -19.75 -5.13
CA GLU A 93 -22.48 -20.70 -4.32
C GLU A 93 -21.90 -20.09 -3.03
N ALA A 94 -21.93 -20.88 -1.95
CA ALA A 94 -21.35 -20.55 -0.65
C ALA A 94 -19.82 -20.42 -0.72
N SER A 95 -19.25 -19.55 0.13
CA SER A 95 -17.80 -19.40 0.25
C SER A 95 -17.13 -20.71 0.70
N PRO A 96 -15.98 -21.07 0.12
CA PRO A 96 -15.23 -22.26 0.49
C PRO A 96 -14.66 -22.09 1.91
N LEU A 97 -14.40 -23.23 2.55
CA LEU A 97 -13.69 -23.31 3.82
C LEU A 97 -12.24 -23.74 3.55
N ILE A 98 -11.30 -22.84 3.79
CA ILE A 98 -9.86 -23.13 3.74
C ILE A 98 -9.42 -23.64 5.11
N LEU A 99 -8.73 -24.77 5.14
CA LEU A 99 -8.11 -25.36 6.32
C LEU A 99 -6.60 -25.32 6.15
N ILE A 100 -5.86 -24.86 7.15
CA ILE A 100 -4.39 -24.79 7.08
C ILE A 100 -3.74 -25.24 8.39
N THR A 101 -2.53 -25.76 8.30
CA THR A 101 -1.62 -25.89 9.45
C THR A 101 -0.49 -24.89 9.27
N ALA A 102 -0.45 -23.89 10.16
CA ALA A 102 0.46 -22.76 10.11
C ALA A 102 1.32 -22.71 11.37
N CYS A 103 2.63 -22.57 11.22
CA CYS A 103 3.56 -22.39 12.32
C CYS A 103 4.02 -20.95 12.40
N LYS A 104 4.04 -20.39 13.62
CA LYS A 104 4.51 -19.02 13.81
C LYS A 104 5.97 -18.91 13.36
N TYR A 105 6.26 -17.97 12.46
CA TYR A 105 7.62 -17.68 12.01
C TYR A 105 8.12 -16.46 12.77
N SER A 106 8.82 -16.67 13.88
CA SER A 106 9.44 -15.59 14.65
C SER A 106 10.78 -16.06 15.23
N SER A 107 11.85 -15.29 15.02
CA SER A 107 13.07 -15.48 15.81
C SER A 107 12.78 -15.01 17.25
N HIS A 108 13.14 -15.82 18.25
CA HIS A 108 13.07 -15.34 19.63
C HIS A 108 14.36 -14.56 19.89
N PRO A 109 14.31 -13.31 20.36
CA PRO A 109 15.52 -12.60 20.72
C PRO A 109 16.26 -13.39 21.80
N ILE A 110 17.50 -13.78 21.52
CA ILE A 110 18.39 -14.37 22.51
C ILE A 110 18.93 -13.21 23.33
N TYR A 111 18.33 -12.98 24.51
CA TYR A 111 18.90 -12.08 25.49
C TYR A 111 20.17 -12.74 26.03
N PHE A 112 21.30 -12.03 25.97
CA PHE A 112 22.48 -12.46 26.70
C PHE A 112 22.17 -12.31 28.19
N ASP A 113 21.99 -13.43 28.88
CA ASP A 113 21.94 -13.46 30.34
C ASP A 113 23.28 -12.91 30.85
N ALA A 114 23.29 -11.64 31.30
CA ALA A 114 24.35 -11.16 32.14
C ALA A 114 24.33 -12.00 33.42
N GLN A 115 25.41 -12.74 33.68
CA GLN A 115 25.54 -13.51 34.91
C GLN A 115 25.22 -12.66 36.14
N PRO A 116 24.54 -13.22 37.16
CA PRO A 116 24.16 -12.48 38.36
C PRO A 116 25.38 -12.38 39.27
N TYR A 117 26.28 -11.43 39.05
CA TYR A 117 27.34 -11.14 40.02
C TYR A 117 27.62 -9.64 40.17
N THR A 118 27.50 -9.22 41.43
CA THR A 118 27.89 -7.95 42.05
C THR A 118 26.96 -6.75 41.84
N VAL A 119 26.32 -6.40 42.96
CA VAL A 119 25.70 -5.12 43.28
C VAL A 119 26.79 -4.06 43.17
N ASP A 120 26.91 -3.37 42.02
CA ASP A 120 27.46 -2.01 41.86
C ASP A 120 27.71 -1.57 40.39
N SER A 121 27.16 -2.24 39.38
CA SER A 121 27.17 -1.71 38.01
C SER A 121 25.80 -1.80 37.32
N PHE A 122 25.11 -0.66 37.26
CA PHE A 122 23.98 -0.41 36.36
C PHE A 122 24.46 -0.47 34.90
N LYS A 123 24.61 -1.66 34.32
CA LYS A 123 24.54 -1.88 32.87
C LYS A 123 23.63 -3.07 32.65
N ALA A 124 22.33 -2.79 32.68
CA ALA A 124 21.29 -3.75 32.36
C ALA A 124 21.57 -4.37 30.99
N ALA A 125 21.36 -5.68 30.86
CA ALA A 125 21.19 -6.32 29.56
C ALA A 125 20.21 -5.47 28.74
N SER A 126 20.60 -5.12 27.51
CA SER A 126 19.90 -4.21 26.61
C SER A 126 18.49 -4.76 26.35
N HIS A 127 17.50 -4.22 27.07
CA HIS A 127 16.10 -4.48 26.76
C HIS A 127 15.83 -3.93 25.36
N PRO A 128 14.90 -4.52 24.58
CA PRO A 128 14.71 -4.06 23.21
C PRO A 128 14.26 -2.60 23.21
N ILE A 129 14.91 -1.81 22.36
CA ILE A 129 14.76 -0.36 22.29
C ILE A 129 13.82 0.00 21.13
N TYR A 130 12.90 0.93 21.37
CA TYR A 130 12.07 1.53 20.32
C TYR A 130 12.75 2.75 19.68
N PHE A 131 12.82 2.78 18.35
CA PHE A 131 13.27 3.91 17.55
C PHE A 131 12.07 4.59 16.88
N ASP A 132 11.94 5.90 17.12
CA ASP A 132 10.86 6.76 16.58
C ASP A 132 11.44 7.76 15.57
N ALA A 133 12.17 7.26 14.56
CA ALA A 133 12.92 8.08 13.61
C ALA A 133 13.88 9.10 14.27
N GLN A 134 14.41 8.73 15.44
CA GLN A 134 15.46 9.46 16.13
C GLN A 134 16.70 8.57 16.11
N PRO A 135 17.75 8.90 15.35
CA PRO A 135 19.01 8.18 15.41
C PRO A 135 19.86 8.64 16.60
N TYR A 136 20.92 7.89 16.87
CA TYR A 136 22.00 8.34 17.73
C TYR A 136 23.36 7.89 17.20
N THR A 137 24.36 8.69 17.53
CA THR A 137 25.74 8.46 17.10
C THR A 137 26.53 7.71 18.17
N VAL A 138 27.36 6.76 17.74
CA VAL A 138 28.35 6.06 18.55
C VAL A 138 29.75 6.48 18.12
N ASP A 139 30.57 6.89 19.09
CA ASP A 139 31.99 7.14 18.91
C ASP A 139 32.72 5.80 18.78
N SER A 140 33.20 5.49 17.57
CA SER A 140 33.73 4.16 17.24
C SER A 140 34.97 3.82 18.06
N PHE A 141 35.85 4.80 18.30
CA PHE A 141 37.05 4.63 19.12
C PHE A 141 36.70 4.34 20.59
N LYS A 142 35.77 5.11 21.18
CA LYS A 142 35.32 4.88 22.57
C LYS A 142 34.56 3.57 22.71
N ALA A 143 33.87 3.13 21.67
CA ALA A 143 33.21 1.83 21.64
C ALA A 143 34.21 0.66 21.56
N GLY A 144 35.48 0.93 21.25
CA GLY A 144 36.51 -0.08 21.07
C GLY A 144 36.47 -0.76 19.69
N LEU A 145 35.80 -0.14 18.72
CA LEU A 145 35.81 -0.62 17.35
C LEU A 145 37.17 -0.35 16.73
N VAL A 146 37.73 -1.41 16.16
CA VAL A 146 39.01 -1.39 15.47
C VAL A 146 38.82 -1.95 14.07
N SER A 147 39.74 -1.57 13.20
CA SER A 147 39.72 -1.97 11.82
C SER A 147 40.12 -3.44 11.67
N MET A 148 39.31 -4.25 10.99
CA MET A 148 39.46 -5.71 10.97
C MET A 148 39.24 -6.29 9.56
N TYR A 149 39.87 -7.45 9.28
CA TYR A 149 39.63 -8.29 8.08
C TYR A 149 38.48 -9.26 8.27
N GLU A 150 38.02 -9.40 9.52
CA GLU A 150 36.89 -10.23 9.90
C GLU A 150 35.94 -9.34 10.67
N ASN A 151 34.72 -9.20 10.16
CA ASN A 151 33.70 -8.36 10.77
C ASN A 151 32.37 -9.09 10.82
N GLU A 152 31.60 -8.83 11.87
CA GLU A 152 30.29 -9.42 12.05
C GLU A 152 29.33 -8.36 12.59
N LEU A 153 28.33 -8.02 11.78
CA LEU A 153 27.22 -7.15 12.17
C LEU A 153 25.97 -8.02 12.34
N ILE A 154 25.39 -8.00 13.53
CA ILE A 154 24.14 -8.70 13.84
C ILE A 154 23.09 -7.70 14.31
N VAL A 155 21.95 -7.69 13.62
CA VAL A 155 20.81 -6.85 13.96
C VAL A 155 19.60 -7.73 14.19
N THR A 156 19.02 -7.67 15.39
CA THR A 156 17.73 -8.30 15.68
C THR A 156 16.68 -7.22 15.78
N PHE A 157 15.73 -7.22 14.85
CA PHE A 157 14.81 -6.12 14.62
C PHE A 157 13.37 -6.59 14.43
N ARG A 158 12.43 -5.67 14.61
CA ARG A 158 11.06 -5.79 14.11
C ARG A 158 10.57 -4.43 13.64
N THR A 159 9.92 -4.38 12.49
CA THR A 159 9.38 -3.14 11.90
C THR A 159 8.21 -3.45 10.96
N PHE A 160 7.42 -2.44 10.60
CA PHE A 160 6.45 -2.49 9.49
C PHE A 160 6.89 -1.62 8.29
N GLU A 161 7.97 -0.86 8.45
CA GLU A 161 8.38 0.20 7.54
C GLU A 161 9.78 -0.09 6.97
N ASN A 162 10.17 0.71 5.98
CA ASN A 162 11.56 0.77 5.56
C ASN A 162 12.40 1.48 6.63
N GLY A 163 13.70 1.28 6.61
CA GLY A 163 14.60 2.05 7.46
C GLY A 163 16.03 1.55 7.47
N VAL A 164 16.93 2.40 7.95
CA VAL A 164 18.36 2.10 8.07
C VAL A 164 18.74 1.76 9.52
N PHE A 165 19.33 0.59 9.72
CA PHE A 165 19.74 0.13 11.06
C PHE A 165 21.12 0.68 11.44
N PHE A 166 22.07 0.54 10.53
CA PHE A 166 23.49 0.86 10.73
C PHE A 166 23.97 1.73 9.57
N PHE A 167 24.68 2.80 9.89
CA PHE A 167 25.28 3.65 8.89
C PHE A 167 26.69 4.08 9.32
N SER A 168 27.69 3.69 8.54
CA SER A 168 29.06 4.19 8.67
C SER A 168 29.68 4.38 7.28
N VAL A 169 30.17 5.60 7.03
CA VAL A 169 30.90 5.95 5.80
C VAL A 169 32.13 6.74 6.23
N ALA A 170 33.32 6.17 6.09
CA ALA A 170 34.58 6.79 6.46
C ALA A 170 35.12 7.67 5.32
N ASP A 171 35.88 8.70 5.68
CA ASP A 171 36.49 9.63 4.70
C ASP A 171 37.43 8.95 3.69
N GLN A 172 37.93 7.76 4.03
CA GLN A 172 38.83 6.97 3.17
C GLN A 172 38.09 6.12 2.14
N GLY A 173 36.75 6.15 2.14
CA GLY A 173 35.90 5.41 1.19
C GLY A 173 35.33 4.10 1.74
N ASP A 174 35.79 3.65 2.91
CA ASP A 174 35.23 2.50 3.61
C ASP A 174 33.80 2.79 4.03
N MET A 175 32.90 1.83 3.80
CA MET A 175 31.51 1.98 4.18
C MET A 175 30.89 0.65 4.58
N LEU A 176 29.95 0.74 5.52
CA LEU A 176 29.02 -0.33 5.84
C LEU A 176 27.67 0.30 6.18
N ILE A 177 26.65 -0.08 5.43
CA ILE A 177 25.27 0.36 5.61
C ILE A 177 24.40 -0.89 5.62
N ALA A 178 23.48 -0.98 6.57
CA ALA A 178 22.48 -2.05 6.63
C ALA A 178 21.09 -1.45 6.78
N GLN A 179 20.18 -1.79 5.86
CA GLN A 179 18.84 -1.25 5.79
C GLN A 179 17.80 -2.30 5.38
N ILE A 180 16.53 -1.98 5.59
CA ILE A 180 15.38 -2.74 5.11
C ILE A 180 14.56 -1.89 4.14
N ILE A 181 14.29 -2.44 2.95
CA ILE A 181 13.51 -1.79 1.90
C ILE A 181 12.49 -2.79 1.37
N GLY A 182 11.19 -2.48 1.46
CA GLY A 182 10.11 -3.34 0.97
C GLY A 182 10.11 -4.74 1.61
N GLY A 183 10.58 -4.85 2.86
CA GLY A 183 10.72 -6.12 3.57
C GLY A 183 11.92 -6.98 3.15
N VAL A 184 12.85 -6.44 2.37
CA VAL A 184 14.12 -7.09 1.98
C VAL A 184 15.27 -6.38 2.68
N ILE A 185 16.22 -7.13 3.24
CA ILE A 185 17.43 -6.56 3.83
C ILE A 185 18.41 -6.27 2.71
N GLU A 186 18.98 -5.07 2.72
CA GLU A 186 20.09 -4.67 1.87
C GLU A 186 21.27 -4.23 2.74
N THR A 187 22.44 -4.84 2.49
CA THR A 187 23.71 -4.39 3.04
C THR A 187 24.58 -3.83 1.93
N ILE A 188 25.06 -2.61 2.09
CA ILE A 188 25.95 -1.92 1.16
C ILE A 188 27.30 -1.76 1.85
N PHE A 189 28.38 -2.15 1.18
CA PHE A 189 29.71 -2.07 1.76
C PHE A 189 30.81 -1.78 0.73
N ASP A 190 31.90 -1.20 1.22
CA ASP A 190 33.18 -1.00 0.54
C ASP A 190 34.30 -1.03 1.57
N PHE A 191 35.46 -1.55 1.20
CA PHE A 191 36.63 -1.69 2.05
C PHE A 191 37.73 -0.69 1.67
N GLY A 192 37.36 0.47 1.11
CA GLY A 192 38.29 1.54 0.72
C GLY A 192 38.74 1.50 -0.74
N SER A 193 38.08 0.69 -1.57
CA SER A 193 38.37 0.54 -3.00
C SER A 193 37.56 1.46 -3.91
N LEU A 194 36.58 2.18 -3.36
CA LEU A 194 35.60 2.96 -4.13
C LEU A 194 34.80 2.09 -5.13
N SER A 195 34.64 0.81 -4.80
CA SER A 195 33.86 -0.20 -5.51
C SER A 195 32.70 -0.67 -4.62
N ARG A 196 31.70 0.20 -4.46
CA ARG A 196 30.45 -0.07 -3.72
C ARG A 196 29.85 -1.40 -4.17
N THR A 197 29.70 -2.33 -3.23
CA THR A 197 29.05 -3.63 -3.43
C THR A 197 27.81 -3.71 -2.56
N SER A 198 26.71 -4.27 -3.07
CA SER A 198 25.50 -4.52 -2.27
C SER A 198 25.14 -6.00 -2.28
N LEU A 199 24.52 -6.43 -1.19
CA LEU A 199 24.02 -7.78 -1.00
C LEU A 199 22.63 -7.71 -0.39
N THR A 200 21.66 -8.36 -1.02
CA THR A 200 20.26 -8.37 -0.56
C THR A 200 19.84 -9.76 -0.12
N ALA A 201 18.97 -9.83 0.89
CA ALA A 201 18.45 -11.09 1.41
C ALA A 201 17.08 -10.95 2.09
N GLY A 202 16.34 -12.05 2.11
CA GLY A 202 15.04 -12.13 2.77
C GLY A 202 13.90 -11.55 1.94
N LYS A 203 12.68 -11.68 2.47
CA LYS A 203 11.45 -11.14 1.88
C LYS A 203 10.40 -10.95 2.97
N ALA A 204 9.69 -9.82 2.92
CA ALA A 204 8.64 -9.45 3.87
C ALA A 204 9.05 -9.51 5.34
N LEU A 205 10.28 -9.08 5.64
CA LEU A 205 10.82 -9.00 7.00
C LEU A 205 10.29 -7.78 7.78
N ASN A 206 9.46 -6.94 7.14
CA ASN A 206 8.74 -5.82 7.75
C ASN A 206 7.31 -6.25 8.17
N ASP A 207 7.17 -7.42 8.78
CA ASP A 207 5.88 -8.00 9.19
C ASP A 207 5.53 -7.73 10.66
N GLY A 208 6.38 -6.98 11.37
CA GLY A 208 6.26 -6.65 12.79
C GLY A 208 6.69 -7.75 13.76
N GLU A 209 7.15 -8.90 13.27
CA GLU A 209 7.76 -9.95 14.10
C GLU A 209 9.28 -9.78 14.18
N TRP A 210 9.88 -10.47 15.13
CA TRP A 210 11.33 -10.42 15.33
C TRP A 210 12.06 -11.23 14.27
N HIS A 211 13.01 -10.57 13.60
CA HIS A 211 13.95 -11.16 12.66
C HIS A 211 15.39 -10.85 13.05
N GLU A 212 16.30 -11.72 12.67
CA GLU A 212 17.74 -11.51 12.80
C GLU A 212 18.36 -11.41 11.40
N MET A 213 19.06 -10.31 11.13
CA MET A 213 20.05 -10.28 10.05
C MET A 213 21.45 -10.43 10.63
N LYS A 214 22.29 -11.18 9.96
CA LYS A 214 23.72 -11.28 10.25
C LYS A 214 24.51 -11.10 8.98
N TRP A 215 25.32 -10.05 8.93
CA TRP A 215 26.31 -9.81 7.90
C TRP A 215 27.67 -10.25 8.43
N SER A 216 28.31 -11.19 7.73
CA SER A 216 29.60 -11.76 8.11
C SER A 216 30.59 -11.56 6.98
N HIS A 217 31.66 -10.84 7.28
CA HIS A 217 32.77 -10.59 6.38
C HIS A 217 34.00 -11.31 6.92
N GLN A 218 34.61 -12.13 6.08
CA GLN A 218 35.85 -12.85 6.36
C GLN A 218 36.75 -12.76 5.12
N PHE A 219 37.70 -11.83 5.11
CA PHE A 219 38.58 -11.60 3.97
C PHE A 219 37.80 -11.46 2.65
N ASP A 220 37.96 -12.41 1.72
CA ASP A 220 37.32 -12.40 0.40
C ASP A 220 35.86 -12.86 0.40
N SER A 221 35.32 -13.27 1.55
CA SER A 221 33.95 -13.76 1.65
C SER A 221 33.07 -12.80 2.43
N VAL A 222 31.94 -12.41 1.83
CA VAL A 222 30.89 -11.68 2.51
C VAL A 222 29.59 -12.47 2.40
N GLN A 223 28.98 -12.74 3.54
CA GLN A 223 27.80 -13.59 3.67
C GLN A 223 26.70 -12.84 4.42
N LEU A 224 25.46 -12.99 3.95
CA LEU A 224 24.27 -12.43 4.58
C LEU A 224 23.33 -13.55 4.99
N PHE A 225 23.07 -13.61 6.28
CA PHE A 225 22.20 -14.58 6.92
C PHE A 225 20.92 -13.88 7.40
N ILE A 226 19.79 -14.56 7.25
CA ILE A 226 18.49 -14.15 7.80
C ILE A 226 17.99 -15.28 8.68
N ASP A 227 17.66 -14.97 9.94
CA ASP A 227 17.17 -15.92 10.94
C ASP A 227 18.07 -17.16 11.08
N GLY A 228 19.39 -16.97 10.95
CA GLY A 228 20.42 -18.01 11.03
C GLY A 228 20.63 -18.82 9.74
N ILE A 229 19.89 -18.55 8.66
CA ILE A 229 20.01 -19.22 7.37
C ILE A 229 20.86 -18.37 6.43
N LEU A 230 21.86 -18.98 5.79
CA LEU A 230 22.64 -18.31 4.73
C LEU A 230 21.74 -18.06 3.53
N MET A 231 21.47 -16.79 3.23
CA MET A 231 20.55 -16.40 2.15
C MET A 231 21.29 -15.94 0.90
N ASN A 232 22.42 -15.24 1.07
CA ASN A 232 23.20 -14.72 -0.04
C ASN A 232 24.68 -14.59 0.33
N GLN A 233 25.57 -14.66 -0.66
CA GLN A 233 27.01 -14.52 -0.47
C GLN A 233 27.66 -13.90 -1.71
N THR A 234 28.74 -13.17 -1.49
CA THR A 234 29.50 -12.53 -2.57
C THR A 234 30.98 -12.38 -2.18
N THR A 235 31.79 -12.01 -3.16
CA THR A 235 33.18 -11.60 -2.98
C THR A 235 33.30 -10.09 -3.21
N PRO A 236 34.08 -9.35 -2.40
CA PRO A 236 34.25 -7.92 -2.59
C PRO A 236 34.92 -7.60 -3.94
N SER A 237 34.43 -6.58 -4.65
CA SER A 237 34.88 -6.26 -6.01
C SER A 237 36.25 -5.55 -6.07
N GLY A 238 36.66 -4.88 -5.00
CA GLY A 238 37.93 -4.16 -4.91
C GLY A 238 39.14 -5.03 -4.52
N LEU A 239 40.28 -4.40 -4.21
CA LEU A 239 41.51 -5.07 -3.75
C LEU A 239 41.70 -5.02 -2.23
N TYR A 240 41.04 -4.09 -1.54
CA TYR A 240 41.13 -3.94 -0.10
C TYR A 240 40.12 -4.83 0.61
N ARG A 241 40.49 -5.30 1.82
CA ARG A 241 39.74 -6.29 2.62
C ARG A 241 39.60 -5.91 4.07
N LYS A 242 40.21 -4.80 4.46
CA LYS A 242 40.15 -4.33 5.82
C LYS A 242 39.03 -3.30 5.86
N LEU A 243 38.13 -3.42 6.84
CA LEU A 243 37.07 -2.45 7.04
C LEU A 243 37.49 -1.47 8.13
N ASP A 244 37.57 -0.20 7.77
CA ASP A 244 37.75 0.95 8.65
C ASP A 244 36.39 1.65 8.87
N PHE A 245 36.09 2.03 10.11
CA PHE A 245 34.85 2.74 10.45
C PHE A 245 35.09 4.24 10.57
N ASN A 246 34.05 5.03 10.28
CA ASN A 246 34.04 6.45 10.63
C ASN A 246 34.18 6.62 12.15
N PHE A 247 34.73 7.77 12.59
CA PHE A 247 34.79 8.15 14.01
C PHE A 247 33.39 8.25 14.64
N GLN A 248 32.38 8.57 13.83
CA GLN A 248 30.96 8.62 14.17
C GLN A 248 30.18 7.59 13.37
N ILE A 249 29.59 6.62 14.06
CA ILE A 249 28.69 5.61 13.49
C ILE A 249 27.27 5.98 13.87
N GLU A 250 26.35 5.99 12.91
CA GLU A 250 24.94 6.28 13.15
C GLU A 250 24.13 4.99 13.30
N ILE A 251 23.28 4.96 14.33
CA ILE A 251 22.37 3.85 14.63
C ILE A 251 20.93 4.34 14.47
N GLY A 252 20.14 3.62 13.69
CA GLY A 252 18.73 3.94 13.44
C GLY A 252 18.48 5.14 12.53
N GLY A 253 19.49 5.57 11.77
CA GLY A 253 19.40 6.67 10.79
C GLY A 253 20.72 6.98 10.12
N ARG A 254 20.72 8.04 9.31
CA ARG A 254 21.90 8.61 8.67
C ARG A 254 21.97 10.13 8.89
N PRO A 255 23.14 10.76 8.71
CA PRO A 255 23.28 12.22 8.81
C PRO A 255 22.37 12.95 7.80
N GLU A 256 21.78 14.09 8.22
CA GLU A 256 20.85 14.87 7.39
C GLU A 256 21.49 15.42 6.11
N ASP A 257 22.78 15.72 6.15
CA ASP A 257 23.57 16.30 5.06
C ASP A 257 23.94 15.29 3.96
N GLN A 258 23.82 13.98 4.22
CA GLN A 258 24.19 12.92 3.28
C GLN A 258 22.98 12.40 2.48
N TYR A 259 22.32 13.28 1.73
CA TYR A 259 21.18 12.89 0.89
C TYR A 259 21.58 11.81 -0.13
N SER A 260 20.94 10.65 -0.04
CA SER A 260 21.03 9.57 -1.01
C SER A 260 19.64 9.01 -1.26
N ALA A 261 19.27 8.87 -2.54
CA ALA A 261 17.97 8.32 -2.93
C ALA A 261 17.86 6.81 -2.63
N ASP A 262 18.99 6.10 -2.58
CA ASP A 262 19.04 4.65 -2.37
C ASP A 262 19.13 4.26 -0.89
N ILE A 263 19.24 5.24 0.03
CA ILE A 263 19.49 4.98 1.45
C ILE A 263 18.43 5.67 2.30
N GLU A 264 17.74 4.85 3.09
CA GLU A 264 16.68 5.29 4.01
C GLU A 264 17.22 6.30 5.04
N THR A 265 16.36 7.20 5.50
CA THR A 265 16.77 8.33 6.36
C THR A 265 16.86 7.95 7.83
N SER A 266 15.92 7.14 8.29
CA SER A 266 15.73 6.81 9.70
C SER A 266 15.07 5.45 9.84
N TYR A 267 15.14 4.88 11.05
CA TYR A 267 14.49 3.64 11.40
C TYR A 267 13.31 3.89 12.33
N HIS A 268 12.19 3.25 12.02
CA HIS A 268 11.01 3.17 12.87
C HIS A 268 10.75 1.71 13.22
N GLY A 269 10.78 1.37 14.51
CA GLY A 269 10.60 -0.01 14.96
C GLY A 269 11.41 -0.32 16.20
N CYS A 270 11.62 -1.62 16.47
CA CYS A 270 12.43 -2.03 17.60
C CYS A 270 13.72 -2.72 17.18
N LEU A 271 14.77 -2.51 17.98
CA LEU A 271 16.00 -3.30 17.95
C LEU A 271 16.18 -4.03 19.29
N ALA A 272 16.28 -5.35 19.24
CA ALA A 272 16.64 -6.18 20.40
C ALA A 272 18.14 -6.46 20.47
N ARG A 273 18.86 -6.32 19.35
CA ARG A 273 20.31 -6.47 19.30
C ARG A 273 20.88 -5.63 18.17
N MET A 274 21.96 -4.92 18.43
CA MET A 274 22.76 -4.19 17.46
C MET A 274 24.24 -4.44 17.77
N GLN A 275 24.78 -5.55 17.29
CA GLN A 275 26.11 -6.01 17.67
C GLN A 275 27.07 -5.91 16.49
N LEU A 276 28.23 -5.29 16.70
CA LEU A 276 29.31 -5.23 15.72
C LEU A 276 30.59 -5.74 16.37
N ASN A 277 31.19 -6.81 15.83
CA ASN A 277 32.46 -7.38 16.32
C ASN A 277 32.45 -7.66 17.84
N ASN A 278 31.36 -8.25 18.33
CA ASN A 278 31.06 -8.51 19.74
C ASN A 278 30.72 -7.29 20.63
N ILE A 279 30.74 -6.07 20.10
CA ILE A 279 30.34 -4.86 20.84
C ILE A 279 28.85 -4.59 20.62
N ASP A 280 28.08 -4.53 21.72
CA ASP A 280 26.66 -4.16 21.68
C ASP A 280 26.50 -2.63 21.64
N LEU A 281 26.13 -2.13 20.46
CA LEU A 281 25.96 -0.71 20.17
C LEU A 281 24.71 -0.13 20.82
N LEU A 282 23.74 -0.95 21.26
CA LEU A 282 22.56 -0.49 22.01
C LEU A 282 22.94 0.03 23.41
N THR A 283 24.08 -0.41 23.96
CA THR A 283 24.55 0.06 25.29
C THR A 283 24.98 1.53 25.30
N PHE A 284 25.15 2.14 24.13
CA PHE A 284 25.48 3.56 23.96
C PHE A 284 24.25 4.43 23.72
N ALA A 285 23.05 3.83 23.65
CA ALA A 285 21.82 4.58 23.43
C ALA A 285 21.55 5.56 24.60
N PRO A 286 21.11 6.80 24.30
CA PRO A 286 20.70 7.75 25.31
C PRO A 286 19.57 7.22 26.24
N PRO A 287 19.48 7.70 27.50
CA PRO A 287 18.41 7.29 28.42
C PRO A 287 16.99 7.66 27.97
N SER A 288 16.83 8.50 26.95
CA SER A 288 15.54 8.94 26.40
C SER A 288 14.81 7.87 25.59
N TYR A 289 15.51 6.79 25.24
CA TYR A 289 14.96 5.67 24.48
C TYR A 289 14.02 4.82 25.35
N ARG A 290 12.93 4.35 24.73
CA ARG A 290 11.83 3.68 25.43
C ARG A 290 11.92 2.16 25.26
N GLU A 291 11.28 1.44 26.17
CA GLU A 291 11.04 0.01 25.98
C GLU A 291 10.27 -0.23 24.68
N CYS A 292 10.70 -1.27 23.97
CA CYS A 292 10.11 -1.67 22.71
C CYS A 292 8.64 -2.04 22.84
N GLN A 293 7.80 -1.22 22.24
CA GLN A 293 6.38 -1.48 22.12
C GLN A 293 5.95 -1.14 20.68
N MET A 294 5.77 -2.19 19.87
CA MET A 294 5.23 -2.06 18.52
C MET A 294 3.81 -2.66 18.50
N PRO A 295 2.78 -1.83 18.69
CA PRO A 295 1.41 -2.26 18.45
C PRO A 295 1.24 -2.54 16.95
N ARG A 296 0.63 -3.67 16.61
CA ARG A 296 0.25 -3.98 15.23
C ARG A 296 -0.63 -2.85 14.68
N PRO A 297 -0.39 -2.35 13.45
CA PRO A 297 -1.24 -1.36 12.83
C PRO A 297 -2.70 -1.80 12.90
N GLN A 298 -3.50 -1.04 13.63
CA GLN A 298 -4.92 -1.29 13.74
C GLN A 298 -5.57 -0.88 12.42
N LEU A 299 -6.54 -1.64 11.93
CA LEU A 299 -7.26 -1.33 10.68
C LEU A 299 -8.64 -0.74 11.00
N LEU A 300 -9.11 0.17 10.15
CA LEU A 300 -10.45 0.75 10.18
C LEU A 300 -10.94 0.98 8.76
N THR A 301 -12.17 0.61 8.46
CA THR A 301 -12.89 1.02 7.25
C THR A 301 -13.97 2.02 7.62
N ILE A 302 -14.01 3.16 6.94
CA ILE A 302 -15.15 4.10 6.97
C ILE A 302 -15.93 3.91 5.67
N GLN A 303 -17.19 3.47 5.76
CA GLN A 303 -18.06 3.32 4.60
C GLN A 303 -18.83 4.63 4.34
N SER A 304 -19.30 5.27 5.40
CA SER A 304 -19.97 6.57 5.37
C SER A 304 -19.93 7.21 6.75
N GLY A 305 -20.10 8.54 6.79
CA GLY A 305 -20.16 9.30 8.04
C GLY A 305 -18.77 9.56 8.62
N ALA A 306 -18.66 9.56 9.95
CA ALA A 306 -17.44 9.95 10.60
C ALA A 306 -17.16 9.20 11.90
N VAL A 307 -15.88 8.97 12.15
CA VAL A 307 -15.39 8.27 13.32
C VAL A 307 -14.52 9.22 14.14
N GLN A 308 -14.83 9.35 15.42
CA GLN A 308 -14.08 10.15 16.38
C GLN A 308 -13.09 9.26 17.12
N ILE A 309 -11.86 9.71 17.23
CA ILE A 309 -10.80 8.99 17.94
C ILE A 309 -10.37 9.87 19.10
N PRO A 310 -10.56 9.45 20.36
CA PRO A 310 -9.98 10.17 21.49
C PRO A 310 -8.46 10.15 21.34
N TYR A 311 -7.75 11.17 21.81
CA TYR A 311 -6.27 11.15 21.83
C TYR A 311 -5.77 10.05 22.78
N SER A 312 -5.74 8.84 22.25
CA SER A 312 -5.28 7.60 22.84
C SER A 312 -4.24 7.07 21.87
N PHE A 313 -2.99 7.38 22.16
CA PHE A 313 -1.88 6.95 21.34
C PHE A 313 -1.49 5.54 21.76
N LEU A 314 -1.16 4.70 20.80
CA LEU A 314 -0.53 3.42 21.12
C LEU A 314 0.98 3.61 21.05
N PRO A 315 1.74 2.87 21.86
CA PRO A 315 1.32 1.87 22.84
C PRO A 315 0.99 2.46 24.23
N PHE A 316 1.16 3.76 24.40
CA PHE A 316 0.95 4.45 25.67
C PHE A 316 -0.44 5.09 25.70
N ALA A 317 -1.42 4.36 26.23
CA ALA A 317 -2.65 4.97 26.72
C ALA A 317 -2.29 5.94 27.86
N PHE A 318 -1.84 7.14 27.53
CA PHE A 318 -1.70 8.21 28.49
C PHE A 318 -3.11 8.59 28.91
N GLU A 319 -3.54 8.06 30.05
CA GLU A 319 -4.75 8.52 30.71
C GLU A 319 -4.47 9.93 31.25
N PHE A 320 -4.81 10.96 30.48
CA PHE A 320 -4.80 12.32 31.00
C PHE A 320 -5.94 12.44 32.01
N ARG A 321 -5.67 12.13 33.28
CA ARG A 321 -6.54 12.55 34.39
C ARG A 321 -6.40 14.05 34.56
N VAL A 322 -7.19 14.82 33.81
CA VAL A 322 -7.39 16.23 34.12
C VAL A 322 -8.20 16.28 35.41
N LEU A 323 -7.50 16.41 36.54
CA LEU A 323 -8.15 16.69 37.82
C LEU A 323 -8.74 18.12 37.72
N PRO A 324 -10.06 18.30 37.92
CA PRO A 324 -10.63 19.63 38.02
C PRO A 324 -10.13 20.25 39.33
N GLN A 325 -9.08 21.05 39.27
CA GLN A 325 -8.59 21.74 40.45
C GLN A 325 -9.47 22.97 40.72
N LEU A 326 -10.11 22.97 41.89
CA LEU A 326 -10.84 24.11 42.44
C LEU A 326 -9.93 25.35 42.48
N LEU A 327 -10.41 26.43 41.87
CA LEU A 327 -9.77 27.74 41.84
C LEU A 327 -9.66 28.33 43.26
N THR A 328 -8.43 28.46 43.75
CA THR A 328 -8.04 29.56 44.65
C THR A 328 -6.65 30.05 44.26
N ILE A 329 -6.58 31.31 43.83
CA ILE A 329 -5.39 31.98 43.29
C ILE A 329 -4.45 32.36 44.43
N GLN A 330 -3.15 32.04 44.31
CA GLN A 330 -2.03 32.98 44.50
C GLN A 330 -0.68 32.27 44.22
N SER A 331 -0.04 32.67 43.11
CA SER A 331 1.35 32.35 42.69
C SER A 331 1.85 30.91 42.93
N GLY A 332 1.56 30.04 41.96
CA GLY A 332 2.12 28.70 41.83
C GLY A 332 1.72 28.15 40.48
N ALA A 333 2.40 28.60 39.41
CA ALA A 333 2.12 28.11 38.07
C ALA A 333 2.55 26.64 37.95
N VAL A 334 1.58 25.74 37.77
CA VAL A 334 1.83 24.48 37.07
C VAL A 334 1.31 24.66 35.66
N GLN A 335 2.22 25.05 34.77
CA GLN A 335 1.97 25.12 33.33
C GLN A 335 2.60 23.86 32.73
N ILE A 336 1.78 22.87 32.39
CA ILE A 336 2.23 21.77 31.51
C ILE A 336 1.53 21.97 30.16
N PRO A 337 2.22 22.52 29.16
CA PRO A 337 1.81 22.32 27.79
C PRO A 337 2.96 21.84 26.90
N TYR A 338 2.61 20.91 26.02
CA TYR A 338 3.38 20.30 24.93
C TYR A 338 4.36 19.19 25.30
N SER A 339 3.86 17.96 25.19
CA SER A 339 4.51 16.92 24.39
C SER A 339 3.46 16.30 23.47
N PHE A 340 3.21 16.97 22.33
CA PHE A 340 2.47 16.33 21.25
C PHE A 340 3.40 15.27 20.65
N LEU A 341 3.05 14.01 20.84
CA LEU A 341 3.63 12.94 20.05
C LEU A 341 3.10 13.09 18.62
N PRO A 342 3.97 13.04 17.60
CA PRO A 342 3.47 12.92 16.24
C PRO A 342 2.55 11.69 16.19
N PHE A 343 1.38 11.87 15.58
CA PHE A 343 0.58 10.71 15.23
C PHE A 343 0.58 10.57 13.72
N ALA A 344 0.77 9.33 13.31
CA ALA A 344 0.83 8.94 11.93
C ALA A 344 -0.22 7.86 11.68
N PHE A 345 -0.92 8.00 10.56
CA PHE A 345 -1.79 6.96 10.06
C PHE A 345 -1.63 6.89 8.55
N GLU A 346 -1.76 5.69 8.03
CA GLU A 346 -1.88 5.49 6.61
C GLU A 346 -3.35 5.43 6.21
N PHE A 347 -3.65 5.92 5.02
CA PHE A 347 -5.01 5.93 4.49
C PHE A 347 -5.03 5.59 3.01
N ARG A 348 -6.13 4.99 2.58
CA ARG A 348 -6.51 4.81 1.18
C ARG A 348 -8.00 5.13 1.06
N VAL A 349 -8.34 6.16 0.31
CA VAL A 349 -9.68 6.76 0.33
C VAL A 349 -10.26 6.90 -1.07
N LEU A 350 -11.59 7.00 -1.16
CA LEU A 350 -12.26 7.19 -2.44
C LEU A 350 -11.98 8.58 -3.02
N PRO A 351 -11.98 8.73 -4.36
CA PRO A 351 -11.79 10.00 -5.06
C PRO A 351 -13.04 10.89 -4.96
N LEU A 352 -13.43 11.25 -3.73
CA LEU A 352 -14.62 12.03 -3.41
C LEU A 352 -14.23 13.21 -2.51
N PRO A 353 -14.75 14.42 -2.79
CA PRO A 353 -14.51 15.58 -1.93
C PRO A 353 -15.01 15.30 -0.52
N SER A 354 -14.12 15.39 0.47
CA SER A 354 -14.42 14.99 1.85
C SER A 354 -13.43 15.57 2.85
N SER A 355 -13.83 15.61 4.12
CA SER A 355 -12.94 15.98 5.22
C SER A 355 -12.13 14.76 5.66
N LEU A 356 -10.83 14.77 5.40
CA LEU A 356 -9.93 13.66 5.71
C LEU A 356 -9.68 13.59 7.21
N LEU A 357 -9.27 14.72 7.81
CA LEU A 357 -8.93 14.84 9.22
C LEU A 357 -9.47 16.15 9.77
N THR A 358 -10.22 16.08 10.87
CA THR A 358 -10.68 17.27 11.60
C THR A 358 -10.25 17.18 13.05
N ILE A 359 -9.60 18.22 13.56
CA ILE A 359 -9.15 18.33 14.95
C ILE A 359 -10.08 19.26 15.72
N PHE A 360 -10.54 18.83 16.89
CA PHE A 360 -11.51 19.54 17.71
C PHE A 360 -10.97 19.95 19.08
N ASP A 361 -11.60 20.96 19.67
CA ASP A 361 -11.45 21.28 21.09
C ASP A 361 -12.44 20.50 21.98
N THR A 362 -12.31 20.65 23.30
CA THR A 362 -13.17 19.98 24.30
C THR A 362 -14.65 20.35 24.19
N ASN A 363 -14.97 21.44 23.49
CA ASN A 363 -16.33 21.93 23.28
C ASN A 363 -16.85 21.58 21.87
N ASN A 364 -16.18 20.65 21.16
CA ASN A 364 -16.48 20.26 19.79
C ASN A 364 -16.34 21.38 18.74
N ASN A 365 -15.57 22.44 19.00
CA ASN A 365 -15.26 23.42 17.95
C ASN A 365 -14.11 22.92 17.08
N THR A 366 -14.23 23.11 15.77
CA THR A 366 -13.17 22.82 14.81
C THR A 366 -11.97 23.74 15.03
N LEU A 367 -10.78 23.14 15.13
CA LEU A 367 -9.51 23.86 15.23
C LEU A 367 -8.77 23.85 13.89
N ILE A 368 -8.65 22.67 13.30
CA ILE A 368 -7.97 22.43 12.01
C ILE A 368 -8.81 21.41 11.25
N GLU A 369 -8.96 21.65 9.95
CA GLU A 369 -9.57 20.69 9.03
C GLU A 369 -8.66 20.48 7.83
N VAL A 370 -8.41 19.22 7.49
CA VAL A 370 -7.69 18.81 6.27
C VAL A 370 -8.71 18.18 5.33
N ILE A 371 -8.89 18.81 4.18
CA ILE A 371 -9.96 18.56 3.22
C ILE A 371 -9.35 18.05 1.91
N ILE A 372 -9.99 17.04 1.33
CA ILE A 372 -9.80 16.62 -0.06
C ILE A 372 -10.77 17.43 -0.91
N ASP A 373 -10.23 18.29 -1.76
CA ASP A 373 -11.05 19.19 -2.59
C ASP A 373 -11.62 18.50 -3.85
N ALA A 374 -12.37 19.26 -4.65
CA ALA A 374 -12.93 18.77 -5.92
C ALA A 374 -11.88 18.36 -6.95
N ASN A 375 -10.66 18.88 -6.82
CA ASN A 375 -9.52 18.57 -7.68
C ASN A 375 -8.67 17.43 -7.11
N GLN A 376 -9.12 16.74 -6.05
CA GLN A 376 -8.42 15.64 -5.38
C GLN A 376 -7.08 16.06 -4.74
N THR A 377 -6.97 17.33 -4.37
CA THR A 377 -5.82 17.91 -3.69
C THR A 377 -6.13 18.18 -2.21
N LEU A 378 -5.08 18.21 -1.39
CA LEU A 378 -5.20 18.45 0.04
C LEU A 378 -5.22 19.95 0.34
N THR A 379 -6.15 20.37 1.20
CA THR A 379 -6.26 21.73 1.68
C THR A 379 -6.39 21.74 3.20
N LEU A 380 -5.62 22.58 3.87
CA LEU A 380 -5.74 22.84 5.31
C LEU A 380 -6.56 24.11 5.54
N GLU A 381 -7.61 24.01 6.35
CA GLU A 381 -8.47 25.13 6.75
C GLU A 381 -8.53 25.30 8.27
N THR A 382 -8.69 26.54 8.74
CA THR A 382 -8.89 26.86 10.16
C THR A 382 -10.07 27.82 10.32
N GLU A 383 -11.16 27.34 10.91
CA GLU A 383 -12.42 28.09 10.97
C GLU A 383 -12.28 29.41 11.77
N LYS A 384 -11.60 29.37 12.92
CA LYS A 384 -11.43 30.55 13.80
C LYS A 384 -10.35 31.53 13.33
N GLN A 385 -9.44 31.13 12.45
CA GLN A 385 -8.33 31.98 12.00
C GLN A 385 -8.43 32.36 10.52
N GLN A 386 -9.44 31.83 9.80
CA GLN A 386 -9.66 32.07 8.37
C GLN A 386 -8.42 31.75 7.50
N ILE A 387 -7.57 30.82 7.95
CA ILE A 387 -6.42 30.37 7.16
C ILE A 387 -6.88 29.23 6.27
N LYS A 388 -6.55 29.32 4.99
CA LYS A 388 -6.72 28.27 3.98
C LYS A 388 -5.41 28.10 3.22
N GLN A 389 -4.85 26.89 3.24
CA GLN A 389 -3.59 26.55 2.60
C GLN A 389 -3.77 25.33 1.70
N LEU A 390 -3.36 25.45 0.44
CA LEU A 390 -3.30 24.33 -0.49
C LEU A 390 -1.99 23.55 -0.27
N SER A 391 -2.03 22.23 -0.44
CA SER A 391 -0.84 21.37 -0.33
C SER A 391 0.25 21.76 -1.32
N LEU A 392 1.48 21.88 -0.83
CA LEU A 392 2.67 22.17 -1.62
C LEU A 392 3.81 21.23 -1.18
N PRO A 393 4.27 20.29 -2.03
CA PRO A 393 3.81 20.03 -3.40
C PRO A 393 2.38 19.46 -3.47
N ILE A 394 1.78 19.51 -4.67
CA ILE A 394 0.49 18.87 -4.94
C ILE A 394 0.74 17.36 -5.05
N ILE A 395 0.07 16.58 -4.21
CA ILE A 395 0.15 15.12 -4.18
C ILE A 395 -1.22 14.54 -4.54
N GLN A 396 -1.23 13.50 -5.38
CA GLN A 396 -2.43 12.70 -5.66
C GLN A 396 -2.58 11.67 -4.55
N ILE A 397 -3.67 11.76 -3.78
CA ILE A 397 -3.91 10.93 -2.58
C ILE A 397 -5.11 9.98 -2.70
N THR A 398 -5.77 10.01 -3.86
CA THR A 398 -6.98 9.24 -4.18
C THR A 398 -6.75 8.30 -5.37
N ASP A 399 -5.51 7.83 -5.51
CA ASP A 399 -5.05 6.95 -6.59
C ASP A 399 -5.31 5.45 -6.30
N GLY A 400 -5.86 5.15 -5.12
CA GLY A 400 -6.15 3.78 -4.65
C GLY A 400 -5.03 3.15 -3.83
N ASN A 401 -3.85 3.78 -3.77
CA ASN A 401 -2.71 3.31 -2.98
C ASN A 401 -2.82 3.76 -1.51
N TRP A 402 -1.95 3.20 -0.68
CA TRP A 402 -1.77 3.65 0.70
C TRP A 402 -0.85 4.87 0.73
N HIS A 403 -1.31 5.93 1.40
CA HIS A 403 -0.51 7.11 1.69
C HIS A 403 -0.28 7.25 3.18
N ALA A 404 0.93 7.61 3.58
CA ALA A 404 1.31 7.81 4.98
C ALA A 404 1.17 9.28 5.36
N MET A 405 0.20 9.62 6.20
CA MET A 405 0.07 10.96 6.77
C MET A 405 0.64 11.00 8.19
N SER A 406 1.50 11.98 8.48
CA SER A 406 1.93 12.29 9.84
C SER A 406 1.64 13.74 10.17
N VAL A 407 1.08 13.99 11.36
CA VAL A 407 0.89 15.34 11.88
C VAL A 407 1.88 15.53 13.01
N LYS A 408 2.66 16.61 12.97
CA LYS A 408 3.73 16.96 13.93
C LYS A 408 3.47 18.35 14.48
N LEU A 409 3.63 18.54 15.80
CA LEU A 409 3.42 19.82 16.47
C LEU A 409 4.57 20.11 17.44
N ARG A 410 5.45 21.05 17.10
CA ARG A 410 6.68 21.36 17.85
C ARG A 410 6.89 22.86 18.00
N GLY A 411 7.05 23.37 19.23
CA GLY A 411 7.55 24.74 19.49
C GLY A 411 6.72 25.93 18.95
N GLY A 412 5.54 25.67 18.36
CA GLY A 412 4.74 26.67 17.64
C GLY A 412 4.71 26.47 16.12
N ARG A 413 5.18 25.33 15.62
CA ARG A 413 5.05 24.88 14.23
C ARG A 413 4.23 23.59 14.17
N LEU A 414 3.32 23.52 13.22
CA LEU A 414 2.54 22.33 12.89
C LEU A 414 2.90 21.94 11.46
N ASP A 415 3.36 20.71 11.28
CA ASP A 415 3.68 20.13 9.97
C ASP A 415 2.73 18.96 9.70
N VAL A 416 2.23 18.88 8.47
CA VAL A 416 1.52 17.70 7.95
C VAL A 416 2.37 17.14 6.82
N ASP A 417 2.92 15.96 7.06
CA ASP A 417 3.68 15.23 6.07
C ASP A 417 2.80 14.18 5.42
N VAL A 418 2.90 14.02 4.11
CA VAL A 418 2.29 12.95 3.33
C VAL A 418 3.40 12.28 2.52
N ASP A 419 3.55 10.96 2.67
CA ASP A 419 4.57 10.14 1.99
C ASP A 419 6.01 10.65 2.19
N GLY A 420 6.29 11.14 3.40
CA GLY A 420 7.60 11.69 3.77
C GLY A 420 7.84 13.14 3.33
N LEU A 421 6.90 13.77 2.63
CA LEU A 421 6.99 15.17 2.20
C LEU A 421 6.09 16.06 3.06
N THR A 422 6.63 17.15 3.62
CA THR A 422 5.81 18.18 4.28
C THR A 422 4.98 18.91 3.24
N VAL A 423 3.66 18.72 3.27
CA VAL A 423 2.73 19.30 2.28
C VAL A 423 1.90 20.46 2.80
N LEU A 424 1.63 20.50 4.11
CA LEU A 424 0.87 21.57 4.76
C LEU A 424 1.59 21.97 6.06
N TRP A 425 1.55 23.25 6.41
CA TRP A 425 2.19 23.72 7.63
C TRP A 425 1.57 25.00 8.17
N LEU A 426 1.55 25.13 9.50
CA LEU A 426 1.17 26.36 10.20
C LEU A 426 2.30 26.76 11.15
N GLU A 427 2.45 28.05 11.40
CA GLU A 427 3.49 28.56 12.30
C GLU A 427 2.97 29.68 13.22
N GLY A 428 3.71 29.90 14.31
CA GLY A 428 3.53 31.04 15.20
C GLY A 428 2.51 30.84 16.32
N ASN A 429 1.91 31.96 16.76
CA ASN A 429 1.01 31.97 17.92
C ASN A 429 -0.31 31.23 17.68
N VAL A 430 -0.73 31.08 16.43
CA VAL A 430 -1.93 30.30 16.07
C VAL A 430 -1.76 28.85 16.50
N VAL A 431 -0.64 28.23 16.11
CA VAL A 431 -0.29 26.85 16.43
C VAL A 431 -0.25 26.62 17.95
N ARG A 432 0.36 27.57 18.68
CA ARG A 432 0.43 27.51 20.15
C ARG A 432 -0.95 27.53 20.80
N LYS A 433 -1.91 28.28 20.26
CA LYS A 433 -3.30 28.30 20.75
C LYS A 433 -4.04 27.02 20.43
N ILE A 434 -3.78 26.44 19.25
CA ILE A 434 -4.40 25.20 18.81
C ILE A 434 -3.99 24.06 19.73
N GLY A 435 -2.68 23.80 19.91
CA GLY A 435 -2.25 22.67 20.73
C GLY A 435 -2.56 22.80 22.24
N LEU A 436 -2.94 23.98 22.74
CA LEU A 436 -3.48 24.15 24.10
C LEU A 436 -4.95 23.72 24.23
N ARG A 437 -5.67 23.58 23.12
CA ARG A 437 -7.12 23.31 23.09
C ARG A 437 -7.51 21.99 22.46
N MET A 438 -6.60 21.33 21.74
CA MET A 438 -6.86 20.05 21.08
C MET A 438 -7.37 19.00 22.09
N ALA A 439 -8.46 18.30 21.75
CA ALA A 439 -9.08 17.29 22.62
C ALA A 439 -9.31 15.93 21.95
N PHE A 440 -9.67 15.90 20.67
CA PHE A 440 -9.80 14.68 19.88
C PHE A 440 -9.78 15.03 18.39
N PHE A 441 -9.70 14.01 17.54
CA PHE A 441 -9.83 14.20 16.09
C PHE A 441 -10.84 13.23 15.49
N ARG A 442 -11.24 13.53 14.25
CA ARG A 442 -12.22 12.78 13.49
C ARG A 442 -11.67 12.47 12.10
N LEU A 443 -11.92 11.25 11.65
CA LEU A 443 -11.71 10.81 10.28
C LEU A 443 -13.08 10.66 9.62
N SER A 444 -13.24 11.21 8.41
CA SER A 444 -14.55 11.23 7.74
C SER A 444 -14.52 10.81 6.28
N SER A 445 -13.35 10.76 5.63
CA SER A 445 -13.27 10.30 4.23
C SER A 445 -13.62 8.80 4.15
N PRO A 446 -14.52 8.40 3.24
CA PRO A 446 -14.78 6.99 2.99
C PRO A 446 -13.53 6.30 2.45
N GLY A 447 -13.14 5.19 3.09
CA GLY A 447 -11.88 4.52 2.78
C GLY A 447 -11.41 3.61 3.90
N CYS A 448 -10.16 3.20 3.81
CA CYS A 448 -9.48 2.48 4.86
C CYS A 448 -8.38 3.32 5.49
N TYR A 449 -8.18 3.06 6.78
CA TYR A 449 -7.18 3.68 7.61
C TYR A 449 -6.44 2.59 8.36
N ARG A 450 -5.15 2.80 8.58
CA ARG A 450 -4.38 2.00 9.52
C ARG A 450 -3.41 2.84 10.31
N SER A 451 -3.15 2.45 11.54
CA SER A 451 -2.18 3.15 12.36
C SER A 451 -1.62 2.26 13.46
N ALA A 452 -0.31 2.35 13.67
CA ALA A 452 0.36 1.85 14.86
C ALA A 452 0.40 2.90 15.99
N THR A 453 0.22 4.18 15.70
CA THR A 453 0.32 5.26 16.70
C THR A 453 -1.04 5.69 17.25
N VAL A 454 -2.14 5.38 16.55
CA VAL A 454 -3.51 5.77 16.88
C VAL A 454 -4.35 4.55 17.23
N ASP A 455 -5.07 4.61 18.34
CA ASP A 455 -6.00 3.55 18.74
C ASP A 455 -7.33 3.56 17.97
N LEU A 456 -7.31 3.07 16.73
CA LEU A 456 -8.50 2.94 15.90
C LEU A 456 -9.55 1.96 16.45
N LYS A 457 -9.20 1.08 17.40
CA LYS A 457 -10.13 0.16 18.07
C LYS A 457 -11.04 0.90 19.07
N SER A 458 -10.55 1.93 19.76
CA SER A 458 -11.38 2.74 20.67
C SER A 458 -12.23 3.78 19.94
N ALA A 459 -12.03 3.95 18.63
CA ALA A 459 -12.72 4.93 17.82
C ALA A 459 -14.26 4.85 17.95
N THR A 460 -14.92 5.96 18.24
CA THR A 460 -16.37 6.05 18.39
C THR A 460 -17.01 6.44 17.07
N ILE A 461 -17.99 5.65 16.60
CA ILE A 461 -18.72 5.93 15.37
C ILE A 461 -19.76 7.01 15.70
N ILE A 462 -19.56 8.22 15.18
CA ILE A 462 -20.44 9.37 15.46
C ILE A 462 -21.62 9.39 14.49
N SER A 463 -21.37 9.05 13.23
CA SER A 463 -22.38 8.98 12.18
C SER A 463 -21.99 7.97 11.11
N GLY A 464 -22.98 7.44 10.39
CA GLY A 464 -22.78 6.50 9.30
C GLY A 464 -22.33 5.11 9.74
N LYS A 465 -21.52 4.44 8.91
CA LYS A 465 -21.11 3.05 9.10
C LYS A 465 -19.60 2.90 8.95
N ALA A 466 -18.97 2.29 9.96
CA ALA A 466 -17.55 1.98 9.97
C ALA A 466 -17.30 0.57 10.53
N ILE A 467 -16.23 -0.07 10.09
CA ILE A 467 -15.85 -1.45 10.45
C ILE A 467 -14.43 -1.41 11.02
N LYS A 468 -14.26 -1.86 12.26
CA LYS A 468 -12.95 -1.93 12.94
C LYS A 468 -12.26 -3.26 12.63
N GLY A 469 -10.93 -3.24 12.58
CA GLY A 469 -10.08 -4.44 12.44
C GLY A 469 -9.95 -5.00 11.01
N ARG A 470 -10.60 -4.39 10.01
CA ARG A 470 -10.54 -4.84 8.62
C ARG A 470 -10.58 -3.67 7.66
N CYS A 471 -9.92 -3.83 6.52
CA CYS A 471 -10.07 -2.93 5.39
C CYS A 471 -10.92 -3.59 4.27
N MET A 472 -11.98 -2.90 3.83
CA MET A 472 -12.89 -3.37 2.77
C MET A 472 -12.63 -2.75 1.38
N PHE A 473 -11.70 -1.81 1.26
CA PHE A 473 -11.39 -1.17 -0.02
C PHE A 473 -10.76 -2.19 -0.99
N ILE A 474 -11.34 -2.34 -2.18
CA ILE A 474 -10.81 -3.18 -3.26
C ILE A 474 -10.69 -2.29 -4.49
N GLU A 475 -9.46 -2.13 -4.97
CA GLU A 475 -9.20 -1.40 -6.21
C GLU A 475 -9.78 -2.16 -7.40
N LYS A 476 -10.84 -1.64 -8.02
CA LYS A 476 -11.53 -2.28 -9.16
C LYS A 476 -11.10 -1.68 -10.49
N CYS A 477 -10.46 -0.51 -10.49
CA CYS A 477 -10.03 0.17 -11.71
C CYS A 477 -8.60 -0.17 -12.13
N LEU A 478 -7.88 -1.01 -11.38
CA LEU A 478 -6.55 -1.51 -11.74
C LEU A 478 -6.51 -3.05 -11.76
N PRO A 479 -6.33 -3.69 -12.94
CA PRO A 479 -6.31 -3.07 -14.28
C PRO A 479 -7.70 -2.52 -14.68
N ASN A 480 -7.73 -1.53 -15.58
CA ASN A 480 -8.98 -0.88 -16.00
C ASN A 480 -9.95 -1.92 -16.62
N PRO A 481 -11.13 -2.17 -16.01
CA PRO A 481 -12.08 -3.16 -16.50
C PRO A 481 -12.97 -2.64 -17.64
N CYS A 482 -12.90 -1.34 -17.97
CA CYS A 482 -13.75 -0.73 -18.99
C CYS A 482 -13.14 -0.93 -20.38
N GLU A 483 -13.91 -1.56 -21.27
CA GLU A 483 -13.51 -1.84 -22.65
C GLU A 483 -13.62 -0.59 -23.54
N ASN A 484 -13.12 -0.69 -24.78
CA ASN A 484 -13.27 0.34 -25.82
C ASN A 484 -12.77 1.73 -25.40
N GLY A 485 -11.68 1.76 -24.63
CA GLY A 485 -11.08 3.00 -24.13
C GLY A 485 -11.94 3.73 -23.09
N GLY A 486 -12.91 3.05 -22.47
CA GLY A 486 -13.70 3.58 -21.38
C GLY A 486 -12.83 3.91 -20.15
N LYS A 487 -13.20 4.97 -19.43
CA LYS A 487 -12.53 5.37 -18.19
C LYS A 487 -13.22 4.73 -16.99
N CYS A 488 -12.49 4.00 -16.17
CA CYS A 488 -13.02 3.47 -14.90
C CYS A 488 -13.00 4.55 -13.83
N LEU A 489 -14.09 4.66 -13.08
CA LEU A 489 -14.19 5.47 -11.87
C LEU A 489 -14.58 4.58 -10.69
N GLN A 490 -13.77 4.55 -9.65
CA GLN A 490 -14.11 3.90 -8.38
C GLN A 490 -15.16 4.76 -7.66
N THR A 491 -16.38 4.25 -7.51
CA THR A 491 -17.50 4.98 -6.90
C THR A 491 -17.77 4.58 -5.45
N GLY A 492 -17.30 3.41 -5.03
CA GLY A 492 -17.47 2.88 -3.68
C GLY A 492 -16.31 1.98 -3.29
N LEU A 493 -16.33 1.44 -2.07
CA LEU A 493 -15.24 0.58 -1.56
C LEU A 493 -15.05 -0.70 -2.39
N GLU A 494 -16.13 -1.22 -2.98
CA GLU A 494 -16.13 -2.40 -3.85
C GLU A 494 -16.85 -2.14 -5.19
N GLU A 495 -17.18 -0.87 -5.45
CA GLU A 495 -18.02 -0.44 -6.57
C GLU A 495 -17.25 0.46 -7.52
N PHE A 496 -17.48 0.27 -8.82
CA PHE A 496 -16.92 1.12 -9.86
C PHE A 496 -17.97 1.37 -10.96
N LYS A 497 -17.72 2.40 -11.76
CA LYS A 497 -18.53 2.77 -12.91
C LYS A 497 -17.62 3.07 -14.10
N CYS A 498 -17.97 2.55 -15.25
CA CYS A 498 -17.32 2.93 -16.50
C CYS A 498 -17.97 4.17 -17.10
N ILE A 499 -17.14 5.15 -17.46
CA ILE A 499 -17.49 6.23 -18.39
C ILE A 499 -17.10 5.76 -19.78
N CYS A 500 -18.10 5.39 -20.57
CA CYS A 500 -17.91 4.94 -21.94
C CYS A 500 -17.59 6.11 -22.86
N GLN A 501 -16.74 5.86 -23.85
CA GLN A 501 -16.56 6.79 -24.96
C GLN A 501 -17.85 6.89 -25.78
N ASP A 502 -17.94 7.92 -26.61
CA ASP A 502 -19.04 8.05 -27.56
C ASP A 502 -19.20 6.75 -28.35
N TYR A 503 -20.44 6.38 -28.64
CA TYR A 503 -20.83 5.15 -29.35
C TYR A 503 -20.82 3.85 -28.54
N TYR A 504 -20.32 3.82 -27.31
CA TYR A 504 -20.32 2.61 -26.49
C TYR A 504 -21.21 2.73 -25.25
N GLY A 505 -21.71 1.58 -24.79
CA GLY A 505 -22.64 1.46 -23.67
C GLY A 505 -22.53 0.11 -22.96
N GLY A 506 -23.42 -0.10 -21.99
CA GLY A 506 -23.36 -1.26 -21.09
C GLY A 506 -22.46 -1.02 -19.87
N ARG A 507 -22.47 -1.96 -18.92
CA ARG A 507 -21.76 -1.82 -17.63
C ARG A 507 -20.24 -1.66 -17.78
N TYR A 508 -19.67 -2.30 -18.80
CA TYR A 508 -18.23 -2.34 -19.09
C TYR A 508 -17.86 -1.62 -20.40
N CYS A 509 -18.79 -0.89 -21.02
CA CYS A 509 -18.57 -0.26 -22.34
C CYS A 509 -18.30 -1.26 -23.50
N HIS A 510 -18.71 -2.51 -23.33
CA HIS A 510 -18.54 -3.57 -24.33
C HIS A 510 -19.60 -3.54 -25.44
N THR A 511 -20.70 -2.80 -25.27
CA THR A 511 -21.80 -2.80 -26.24
C THR A 511 -21.71 -1.56 -27.13
N SER A 512 -21.65 -1.74 -28.45
CA SER A 512 -21.82 -0.61 -29.36
C SER A 512 -23.28 -0.14 -29.43
N LEU A 513 -23.45 1.17 -29.45
CA LEU A 513 -24.70 1.89 -29.69
C LEU A 513 -24.86 2.27 -31.16
N LEU A 514 -23.86 2.00 -32.00
CA LEU A 514 -23.93 2.20 -33.44
C LEU A 514 -24.62 1.02 -34.12
N PRO A 515 -25.31 1.27 -35.25
CA PRO A 515 -25.85 0.20 -36.07
C PRO A 515 -24.73 -0.68 -36.62
N ARG A 516 -24.99 -1.99 -36.73
CA ARG A 516 -24.02 -2.94 -37.29
C ARG A 516 -23.96 -2.91 -38.81
N SER A 517 -25.01 -2.42 -39.46
CA SER A 517 -25.11 -2.33 -40.92
C SER A 517 -26.06 -1.21 -41.34
N CYS A 518 -26.06 -0.88 -42.64
CA CYS A 518 -27.05 0.04 -43.24
C CYS A 518 -28.49 -0.47 -43.07
N GLU A 519 -28.68 -1.80 -43.08
CA GLU A 519 -29.98 -2.43 -42.86
C GLU A 519 -30.45 -2.27 -41.40
N ASP A 520 -29.56 -2.51 -40.43
CA ASP A 520 -29.83 -2.35 -39.00
C ASP A 520 -30.15 -0.88 -38.65
N PHE A 521 -29.45 0.06 -39.27
CA PHE A 521 -29.76 1.48 -39.18
C PHE A 521 -31.19 1.82 -39.68
N ARG A 522 -31.64 1.20 -40.77
CA ARG A 522 -33.01 1.39 -41.29
C ARG A 522 -34.06 0.72 -40.40
N ALA A 523 -33.77 -0.46 -39.86
CA ALA A 523 -34.68 -1.17 -38.96
C ALA A 523 -34.93 -0.37 -37.66
N THR A 524 -33.87 0.26 -37.12
CA THR A 524 -33.93 1.13 -35.94
C THR A 524 -34.57 2.50 -36.19
N GLU A 525 -34.77 2.93 -37.44
CA GLU A 525 -35.64 4.08 -37.78
C GLU A 525 -37.12 3.75 -37.64
N LYS A 526 -37.54 2.51 -37.96
CA LYS A 526 -38.95 2.10 -37.98
C LYS A 526 -39.51 1.82 -36.57
N THR A 527 -38.66 1.61 -35.58
CA THR A 527 -39.02 1.18 -34.21
C THR A 527 -38.43 2.12 -33.15
N ARG A 528 -38.98 3.33 -32.93
CA ARG A 528 -38.51 4.21 -31.84
C ARG A 528 -39.60 4.64 -30.84
N PRO A 529 -39.51 4.23 -29.56
CA PRO A 529 -39.99 5.01 -28.43
C PRO A 529 -38.99 6.15 -28.10
N ARG A 530 -39.52 7.32 -27.80
CA ARG A 530 -38.77 8.58 -27.58
C ARG A 530 -38.12 8.68 -26.19
N HIS A 531 -37.11 7.88 -25.83
CA HIS A 531 -36.47 8.04 -24.51
C HIS A 531 -34.96 7.73 -24.44
N HIS A 532 -34.12 8.31 -25.30
CA HIS A 532 -32.70 8.50 -24.96
C HIS A 532 -32.16 9.85 -25.49
N PRO A 533 -31.57 10.73 -24.65
CA PRO A 533 -31.28 12.12 -25.03
C PRO A 533 -30.12 12.29 -26.03
N PHE A 534 -29.17 11.35 -26.07
CA PHE A 534 -27.91 11.49 -26.83
C PHE A 534 -28.02 11.15 -28.33
N VAL A 535 -29.08 10.47 -28.77
CA VAL A 535 -29.27 10.11 -30.20
C VAL A 535 -29.77 11.29 -31.04
N ARG A 536 -30.06 12.45 -30.42
CA ARG A 536 -30.53 13.64 -31.15
C ARG A 536 -29.43 14.36 -31.97
N HIS A 537 -28.16 14.18 -31.65
CA HIS A 537 -27.09 14.98 -32.29
C HIS A 537 -26.53 14.36 -33.58
N PHE A 538 -26.60 13.05 -33.74
CA PHE A 538 -26.05 12.35 -34.91
C PHE A 538 -27.00 12.22 -36.10
N LEU A 539 -28.27 12.61 -35.94
CA LEU A 539 -29.29 12.44 -36.97
C LEU A 539 -30.02 13.76 -37.26
N LYS A 540 -29.33 14.68 -37.95
CA LYS A 540 -29.99 15.76 -38.69
C LYS A 540 -30.73 15.13 -39.87
N LYS A 541 -32.05 15.10 -39.75
CA LYS A 541 -33.00 14.51 -40.69
C LYS A 541 -33.08 15.31 -41.99
N SER A 542 -32.97 14.64 -43.14
CA SER A 542 -33.64 15.03 -44.39
C SER A 542 -34.42 13.79 -44.86
N SER A 543 -35.75 13.84 -44.74
CA SER A 543 -36.64 12.68 -44.95
C SER A 543 -36.84 12.30 -46.43
N ASN A 544 -35.86 12.61 -47.30
CA ASN A 544 -35.94 12.34 -48.74
C ASN A 544 -34.57 12.03 -49.38
N ASP A 545 -33.49 11.88 -48.59
CA ASP A 545 -32.17 11.57 -49.15
C ASP A 545 -32.03 10.08 -49.47
N LYS A 546 -31.79 9.78 -50.75
CA LYS A 546 -31.48 8.44 -51.29
C LYS A 546 -30.14 7.87 -50.82
N VAL A 547 -29.34 8.70 -50.13
CA VAL A 547 -27.96 8.44 -49.71
C VAL A 547 -27.75 9.04 -48.32
N GLN A 548 -27.27 8.26 -47.36
CA GLN A 548 -26.94 8.73 -46.01
C GLN A 548 -25.52 8.31 -45.59
N ASN A 549 -24.78 9.25 -45.01
CA ASN A 549 -23.48 8.96 -44.39
C ASN A 549 -23.70 8.67 -42.91
N ILE A 550 -23.41 7.44 -42.50
CA ILE A 550 -23.55 6.99 -41.11
C ILE A 550 -22.25 6.38 -40.61
N THR A 551 -22.06 6.32 -39.29
CA THR A 551 -21.00 5.51 -38.68
C THR A 551 -21.61 4.16 -38.31
N ILE A 552 -20.95 3.07 -38.68
CA ILE A 552 -21.35 1.71 -38.29
C ILE A 552 -20.25 1.07 -37.45
N ASP A 553 -20.65 0.09 -36.66
CA ASP A 553 -19.75 -0.75 -35.88
C ASP A 553 -20.08 -2.22 -36.17
N LEU A 554 -19.27 -2.85 -37.03
CA LEU A 554 -19.55 -4.19 -37.57
C LEU A 554 -19.56 -5.28 -36.51
N ASP A 555 -18.64 -5.22 -35.56
CA ASP A 555 -18.50 -6.25 -34.52
C ASP A 555 -19.27 -5.89 -33.24
N GLY A 556 -19.83 -4.68 -33.17
CA GLY A 556 -20.73 -4.28 -32.11
C GLY A 556 -20.03 -4.01 -30.79
N GLY A 557 -18.78 -3.57 -30.84
CA GLY A 557 -17.95 -3.25 -29.68
C GLY A 557 -16.84 -4.25 -29.41
N GLY A 558 -16.47 -5.03 -30.41
CA GLY A 558 -15.28 -5.85 -30.42
C GLY A 558 -14.02 -5.02 -30.75
N PRO A 559 -12.93 -5.67 -31.18
CA PRO A 559 -11.64 -5.01 -31.39
C PRO A 559 -11.62 -4.03 -32.57
N LEU A 560 -12.60 -4.07 -33.49
CA LEU A 560 -12.63 -3.20 -34.66
C LEU A 560 -13.21 -1.83 -34.30
N LYS A 561 -12.49 -0.76 -34.67
CA LYS A 561 -12.98 0.60 -34.47
C LYS A 561 -14.14 0.91 -35.41
N PRO A 562 -15.14 1.70 -34.98
CA PRO A 562 -16.23 2.13 -35.83
C PRO A 562 -15.73 3.01 -36.98
N PHE A 563 -16.38 2.89 -38.14
CA PHE A 563 -15.99 3.63 -39.34
C PHE A 563 -17.21 4.18 -40.08
N LYS A 564 -16.97 5.17 -40.94
CA LYS A 564 -18.03 5.86 -41.69
C LYS A 564 -18.30 5.13 -43.00
N VAL A 565 -19.58 4.94 -43.29
CA VAL A 565 -20.09 4.34 -44.52
C VAL A 565 -21.15 5.22 -45.16
N LYS A 566 -21.30 5.03 -46.46
CA LYS A 566 -22.35 5.65 -47.26
C LYS A 566 -23.39 4.59 -47.64
N CYS A 567 -24.59 4.73 -47.07
CA CYS A 567 -25.71 3.83 -47.30
C CYS A 567 -26.64 4.41 -48.37
N THR A 568 -27.07 3.62 -49.35
CA THR A 568 -28.04 4.07 -50.36
C THR A 568 -29.17 3.08 -50.58
N THR A 569 -30.34 3.58 -50.96
CA THR A 569 -31.44 2.74 -51.47
C THR A 569 -31.17 2.37 -52.93
N ALA A 570 -31.02 1.08 -53.24
CA ALA A 570 -31.07 0.62 -54.61
C ALA A 570 -32.49 0.87 -55.16
N VAL A 571 -32.64 1.82 -56.07
CA VAL A 571 -33.85 1.98 -56.90
C VAL A 571 -33.37 2.19 -58.32
N ASN A 572 -32.96 1.10 -58.99
CA ASN A 572 -32.90 1.03 -60.45
C ASN A 572 -32.70 -0.43 -60.89
N GLU A 573 -33.68 -0.98 -61.60
CA GLU A 573 -33.71 -2.31 -62.25
C GLU A 573 -32.61 -2.54 -63.32
N LYS A 574 -31.53 -1.75 -63.36
CA LYS A 574 -30.46 -1.90 -64.36
C LYS A 574 -29.13 -2.43 -63.82
N ASP A 575 -28.95 -2.48 -62.50
CA ASP A 575 -27.78 -3.11 -61.87
C ASP A 575 -28.10 -4.47 -61.22
N LEU A 576 -29.36 -4.94 -61.33
CA LEU A 576 -29.80 -6.29 -60.94
C LEU A 576 -29.40 -7.32 -62.00
N LYS A 577 -28.12 -7.67 -62.04
CA LYS A 577 -27.67 -8.99 -62.48
C LYS A 577 -26.56 -9.46 -61.55
N LEU A 578 -26.91 -9.75 -60.28
CA LEU A 578 -26.29 -10.80 -59.44
C LEU A 578 -26.77 -10.87 -57.97
N LEU A 579 -27.82 -10.16 -57.56
CA LEU A 579 -28.36 -10.29 -56.20
C LEU A 579 -29.87 -10.54 -56.22
N ASP A 580 -30.26 -11.53 -55.42
CA ASP A 580 -31.59 -12.11 -55.27
C ASP A 580 -32.59 -11.11 -54.64
N ASP A 581 -33.89 -11.39 -54.78
CA ASP A 581 -35.03 -10.49 -54.50
C ASP A 581 -35.18 -10.02 -53.02
N SER A 582 -34.40 -9.03 -52.58
CA SER A 582 -34.63 -8.31 -51.32
C SER A 582 -34.38 -6.81 -51.41
N ASP A 583 -35.21 -6.02 -50.72
CA ASP A 583 -35.11 -4.56 -50.51
C ASP A 583 -33.87 -4.17 -49.66
N ASP A 584 -32.68 -4.64 -50.07
CA ASP A 584 -31.46 -4.57 -49.29
C ASP A 584 -30.67 -3.28 -49.52
N TRP A 585 -30.17 -2.71 -48.43
CA TRP A 585 -29.28 -1.54 -48.46
C TRP A 585 -27.83 -2.01 -48.47
N THR A 586 -27.13 -1.76 -49.56
CA THR A 586 -25.71 -2.09 -49.72
C THR A 586 -24.80 -0.92 -49.34
N ILE A 587 -23.62 -1.25 -48.79
CA ILE A 587 -22.54 -0.29 -48.50
C ILE A 587 -21.89 0.07 -49.83
N LEU A 588 -21.91 1.35 -50.23
CA LEU A 588 -21.37 1.78 -51.53
C LEU A 588 -19.92 2.29 -51.47
N GLU A 589 -19.50 2.86 -50.35
CA GLU A 589 -18.13 3.38 -50.16
C GLU A 589 -17.74 3.30 -48.67
N HIS A 590 -16.52 2.82 -48.38
CA HIS A 590 -15.85 2.89 -47.08
C HIS A 590 -14.97 4.15 -47.02
N PHE A 591 -15.03 4.92 -45.94
CA PHE A 591 -14.13 6.05 -45.72
C PHE A 591 -13.20 5.74 -44.54
N SER A 592 -11.98 5.27 -44.83
CA SER A 592 -10.87 5.28 -43.88
C SER A 592 -10.45 6.73 -43.64
N ILE A 593 -10.55 7.22 -42.41
CA ILE A 593 -9.91 8.48 -42.03
C ILE A 593 -8.66 8.11 -41.24
N ASP A 594 -7.53 8.01 -41.94
CA ASP A 594 -6.22 8.11 -41.30
C ASP A 594 -5.96 9.59 -40.95
N PRO A 595 -5.47 9.93 -39.74
CA PRO A 595 -5.16 11.32 -39.39
C PRO A 595 -3.94 11.88 -40.12
N GLU A 596 -3.15 11.04 -40.78
CA GLU A 596 -1.99 11.45 -41.57
C GLU A 596 -1.94 10.64 -42.87
N GLU A 597 -1.82 11.36 -43.99
CA GLU A 597 -1.59 10.90 -45.36
C GLU A 597 -2.81 10.52 -46.24
N ASN A 598 -2.98 11.37 -47.27
CA ASN A 598 -3.45 11.13 -48.65
C ASN A 598 -4.59 10.13 -48.92
N TYR A 599 -5.64 10.71 -49.52
CA TYR A 599 -6.76 10.06 -50.22
C TYR A 599 -6.29 8.86 -51.08
N VAL A 600 -6.61 7.64 -50.64
CA VAL A 600 -6.57 6.44 -51.49
C VAL A 600 -8.00 5.87 -51.57
N ARG A 601 -8.51 5.81 -52.79
CA ARG A 601 -9.80 5.21 -53.13
C ARG A 601 -9.52 3.76 -53.50
N ASP A 602 -9.83 2.82 -52.62
CA ASP A 602 -9.74 1.38 -52.94
C ASP A 602 -11.07 0.63 -52.79
N GLN A 603 -11.12 -0.40 -53.64
CA GLN A 603 -12.18 -1.22 -54.22
C GLN A 603 -13.30 -1.81 -53.34
N GLU A 604 -14.42 -2.07 -54.02
CA GLU A 604 -15.57 -2.88 -53.61
C GLU A 604 -15.14 -4.21 -52.96
N VAL A 605 -15.58 -4.44 -51.72
CA VAL A 605 -15.58 -5.76 -51.09
C VAL A 605 -17.01 -6.29 -51.21
N ASN A 606 -17.16 -7.34 -52.02
CA ASN A 606 -18.39 -8.13 -52.15
C ASN A 606 -18.70 -8.92 -50.88
#